data_AF-A0A2U3LH10-F1
#
_entry.id   AF-A0A2U3LH10-F1
#
_cell.length_a   1.000
_cell.length_b   1.000
_cell.length_c   1.000
_cell.angle_alpha   90.00
_cell.angle_beta   90.00
_cell.angle_gamma   90.00
#
_symmetry.space_group_name_H-M   'P 1'
#
loop_
_entity.id
_entity.type
_entity.pdbx_description
1 polymer ?
#
loop_
_entity_poly.entity_id
_entity_poly.type
_entity_poly.pdbx_seq_one_letter_code
_entity_poly.pdbx_strand_id
1 'polypeptide(L)'
;MQHWYIVYMTRPDIWLKAKEAENEIGHSIKSDMYLDEMEPMFEEMKRNDVPATEHIASAQFWKLAKTHGKQLSFFDELPCECVF
;
A
#
# COMPACT_ATOMS: atom_id res chain seq x y z
N MET A 1 -3.32 6.00 0.76
CA MET A 1 -2.29 4.95 0.55
C MET A 1 -1.00 5.25 1.28
N GLN A 2 -0.29 6.34 0.96
CA GLN A 2 0.93 6.74 1.69
C GLN A 2 0.73 6.83 3.21
N HIS A 3 -0.37 7.44 3.68
CA HIS A 3 -0.69 7.52 5.10
C HIS A 3 -0.81 6.13 5.77
N TRP A 4 -1.57 5.22 5.16
CA TRP A 4 -1.74 3.85 5.69
C TRP A 4 -0.45 3.03 5.67
N TYR A 5 0.43 3.24 4.70
CA TYR A 5 1.77 2.63 4.70
C TYR A 5 2.64 3.14 5.86
N ILE A 6 2.56 4.44 6.17
CA ILE A 6 3.26 5.01 7.33
C ILE A 6 2.68 4.45 8.63
N VAL A 7 1.36 4.35 8.75
CA VAL A 7 0.70 3.72 9.90
C VAL A 7 1.12 2.26 10.04
N TYR A 8 1.15 1.50 8.95
CA TYR A 8 1.62 0.11 8.94
C TYR A 8 3.07 -0.03 9.46
N MET A 9 3.97 0.90 9.09
CA MET A 9 5.37 0.87 9.55
C MET A 9 5.58 1.37 10.97
N THR A 10 4.88 2.44 11.37
CA THR A 10 5.19 3.20 12.59
C THR A 10 4.22 2.92 13.73
N ARG A 11 3.00 2.47 13.42
CA ARG A 11 1.87 2.32 14.34
C ARG A 11 1.08 1.04 14.08
N PRO A 12 1.69 -0.14 14.31
CA PRO A 12 1.01 -1.43 14.16
C PRO A 12 -0.23 -1.54 15.08
N ASP A 13 -0.26 -0.80 16.18
CA ASP A 13 -1.40 -0.71 17.10
C ASP A 13 -2.63 -0.05 16.47
N ILE A 14 -2.43 0.99 15.64
CA ILE A 14 -3.52 1.64 14.90
C ILE A 14 -3.93 0.77 13.71
N TRP A 15 -2.96 0.17 13.03
CA TRP A 15 -3.21 -0.76 11.92
C TRP A 15 -4.15 -1.88 12.35
N LEU A 16 -3.81 -2.60 13.42
CA LEU A 16 -4.63 -3.72 13.91
C LEU A 16 -6.04 -3.28 14.28
N LYS A 17 -6.18 -2.18 15.02
CA LYS A 17 -7.50 -1.62 15.38
C LYS A 17 -8.34 -1.24 14.17
N ALA A 18 -7.71 -0.73 13.12
CA ALA A 18 -8.39 -0.37 11.89
C ALA A 18 -8.88 -1.62 11.14
N LYS A 19 -8.08 -2.70 11.11
CA LYS A 19 -8.51 -3.99 10.54
C LYS A 19 -9.67 -4.60 11.33
N GLU A 20 -9.59 -4.57 12.67
CA GLU A 20 -10.67 -5.01 13.55
C GLU A 20 -11.95 -4.21 13.31
N ALA A 21 -11.84 -2.89 13.14
CA ALA A 21 -12.96 -2.03 12.82
C ALA A 21 -13.57 -2.33 11.45
N GLU A 22 -12.77 -2.55 10.40
CA GLU A 22 -13.28 -2.96 9.08
C GLU A 22 -14.05 -4.29 9.16
N ASN A 23 -13.53 -5.26 9.92
CA ASN A 23 -14.17 -6.55 10.12
C ASN A 23 -15.48 -6.44 10.94
N GLU A 24 -15.52 -5.57 11.95
CA GLU A 24 -16.72 -5.34 12.78
C GLU A 24 -17.82 -4.59 12.01
N ILE A 25 -17.43 -3.58 11.23
CA ILE A 25 -18.35 -2.74 10.45
C ILE A 25 -18.80 -3.46 9.16
N GLY A 26 -18.03 -4.45 8.70
CA GLY A 26 -18.28 -5.17 7.44
C GLY A 26 -18.15 -4.28 6.21
N HIS A 27 -17.40 -3.19 6.33
CA HIS A 27 -17.18 -2.22 5.27
C HIS A 27 -15.72 -1.75 5.30
N SER A 28 -15.16 -1.52 4.12
CA SER A 28 -13.82 -1.00 4.00
C SER A 28 -13.78 0.48 4.36
N ILE A 29 -12.83 0.88 5.19
CA ILE A 29 -12.57 2.30 5.55
C ILE A 29 -12.18 3.08 4.29
N LYS A 30 -11.62 2.38 3.29
CA LYS A 30 -11.32 2.93 1.98
C LYS A 30 -12.30 2.38 0.94
N SER A 31 -12.83 3.26 0.10
CA SER A 31 -13.96 3.00 -0.81
C SER A 31 -13.88 1.77 -1.72
N ASP A 32 -12.71 1.15 -1.93
CA ASP A 32 -12.52 0.07 -2.90
C ASP A 32 -11.58 -1.06 -2.45
N MET A 33 -11.07 -1.08 -1.20
CA MET A 33 -10.11 -2.12 -0.77
C MET A 33 -9.96 -2.19 0.74
N TYR A 34 -9.96 -3.40 1.30
CA TYR A 34 -9.70 -3.65 2.72
C TYR A 34 -8.23 -3.48 3.09
N LEU A 35 -7.95 -3.21 4.36
CA LEU A 35 -6.59 -3.11 4.88
C LEU A 35 -5.84 -4.44 4.78
N ASP A 36 -6.53 -5.58 4.98
CA ASP A 36 -5.94 -6.92 4.81
C ASP A 36 -5.48 -7.18 3.37
N GLU A 37 -6.22 -6.70 2.37
CA GLU A 37 -5.83 -6.83 0.96
C GLU A 37 -4.61 -5.96 0.60
N MET A 38 -4.39 -4.87 1.34
CA MET A 38 -3.22 -3.99 1.17
C MET A 38 -1.99 -4.46 1.95
N GLU A 39 -2.16 -5.32 2.95
CA GLU A 39 -1.06 -5.86 3.76
C GLU A 39 0.04 -6.51 2.91
N PRO A 40 -0.23 -7.40 1.93
CA PRO A 40 0.82 -7.95 1.07
C PRO A 40 1.55 -6.86 0.27
N MET A 41 0.84 -5.87 -0.27
CA MET A 41 1.46 -4.75 -0.99
C MET A 41 2.40 -3.97 -0.07
N PHE A 42 1.98 -3.67 1.17
CA PHE A 42 2.81 -2.96 2.13
C PHE A 42 4.00 -3.79 2.63
N GLU A 43 3.85 -5.11 2.79
CA GLU A 43 4.95 -6.01 3.10
C GLU A 43 6.00 -6.05 1.99
N GLU A 44 5.58 -6.11 0.73
CA GLU A 44 6.51 -6.09 -0.36
C GLU A 44 7.21 -4.71 -0.48
N MET A 45 6.49 -3.61 -0.26
CA MET A 45 7.11 -2.26 -0.20
C MET A 45 8.13 -2.15 0.95
N LYS A 46 7.84 -2.76 2.10
CA LYS A 46 8.78 -2.88 3.23
C LYS A 46 10.05 -3.61 2.83
N ARG A 47 9.88 -4.75 2.14
CA ARG A 47 10.98 -5.61 1.69
C ARG A 47 11.88 -4.91 0.67
N ASN A 48 11.33 -3.98 -0.11
CA ASN A 48 12.06 -3.19 -1.10
C ASN A 48 12.58 -1.85 -0.55
N ASP A 49 12.63 -1.68 0.77
CA ASP A 49 13.13 -0.47 1.46
C ASP A 49 12.45 0.84 1.00
N VAL A 50 11.15 0.78 0.67
CA VAL A 50 10.39 1.98 0.30
C VAL A 50 10.22 2.86 1.54
N PRO A 51 10.68 4.13 1.53
CA PRO A 51 10.63 4.99 2.70
C PRO A 51 9.20 5.38 3.06
N ALA A 52 8.78 5.04 4.29
CA ALA A 52 7.52 5.47 4.87
C ALA A 52 7.65 6.90 5.42
N THR A 53 7.54 7.90 4.56
CA THR A 53 7.64 9.31 4.93
C THR A 53 6.45 10.12 4.42
N GLU A 54 5.93 11.03 5.24
CA GLU A 54 4.89 12.00 4.88
C GLU A 54 5.45 13.24 4.19
N HIS A 55 6.78 13.43 4.22
CA HIS A 55 7.44 14.62 3.70
C HIS A 55 7.57 14.66 2.18
N ILE A 56 7.08 13.64 1.47
CA ILE A 56 7.07 13.61 0.00
C ILE A 56 5.64 13.63 -0.51
N ALA A 57 5.43 14.27 -1.66
CA ALA A 57 4.12 14.28 -2.30
C ALA A 57 3.71 12.85 -2.70
N SER A 58 2.42 12.54 -2.65
CA SER A 58 1.88 11.22 -2.97
C SER A 58 2.32 10.72 -4.37
N ALA A 59 2.38 11.59 -5.37
CA ALA A 59 2.86 11.24 -6.70
C ALA A 59 4.35 10.84 -6.70
N GLN A 60 5.19 11.53 -5.92
CA GLN A 60 6.61 11.20 -5.78
C GLN A 60 6.80 9.90 -4.99
N PHE A 61 6.00 9.69 -3.94
CA PHE A 61 5.97 8.44 -3.17
C PHE A 61 5.70 7.25 -4.09
N TRP A 62 4.69 7.33 -4.96
CA TRP A 62 4.37 6.24 -5.87
C TRP A 62 5.41 6.02 -6.97
N LYS A 63 6.06 7.09 -7.45
CA LYS A 63 7.18 6.95 -8.39
C LYS A 63 8.37 6.24 -7.75
N LEU A 64 8.68 6.57 -6.48
CA LEU A 64 9.70 5.87 -5.70
C LEU A 64 9.30 4.42 -5.45
N ALA A 65 8.07 4.16 -4.99
CA ALA A 65 7.55 2.82 -4.78
C ALA A 65 7.64 1.96 -6.04
N LYS A 66 7.32 2.51 -7.22
CA LYS A 66 7.44 1.80 -8.51
C LYS A 66 8.91 1.60 -8.95
N THR A 67 9.79 2.53 -8.60
CA THR A 67 11.23 2.43 -8.95
C THR A 67 11.95 1.40 -8.10
N HIS A 68 11.73 1.46 -6.78
CA HIS A 68 12.22 0.47 -5.81
C HIS A 68 11.51 -0.87 -5.98
N GLY A 69 10.23 -0.80 -6.34
CA GLY A 69 9.35 -1.93 -6.51
C GLY A 69 9.27 -2.49 -7.91
N LYS A 70 10.34 -2.38 -8.72
CA LYS A 70 10.43 -3.04 -10.03
C LYS A 70 10.33 -4.58 -9.97
N GLN A 71 10.23 -5.16 -8.77
CA GLN A 71 10.00 -6.57 -8.49
C GLN A 71 8.66 -6.85 -7.76
N LEU A 72 7.81 -5.83 -7.61
CA LEU A 72 6.52 -5.97 -6.94
C LEU A 72 5.50 -6.54 -7.91
N SER A 73 4.97 -7.74 -7.63
CA SER A 73 3.95 -8.39 -8.46
C SER A 73 2.70 -7.53 -8.68
N PHE A 74 2.40 -6.63 -7.74
CA PHE A 74 1.27 -5.71 -7.80
C PHE A 74 1.34 -4.69 -8.95
N PHE A 75 2.54 -4.29 -9.39
CA PHE A 75 2.69 -3.31 -10.47
C PHE A 75 2.77 -3.94 -11.88
N ASP A 76 2.85 -5.27 -11.97
CA ASP A 76 2.94 -6.04 -13.22
C ASP A 76 1.57 -6.36 -13.84
N GLU A 77 0.45 -6.12 -13.16
CA GLU A 77 -0.91 -6.35 -13.67
C GLU A 77 -1.46 -5.22 -14.58
N LEU A 78 -0.62 -4.58 -15.39
CA LEU A 78 -1.13 -3.95 -16.61
C LEU A 78 -0.81 -4.86 -17.78
N PRO A 79 -1.78 -5.62 -18.35
CA PRO A 79 -1.56 -6.26 -19.63
C PRO A 79 -1.21 -5.15 -20.63
N CYS A 80 0.02 -5.17 -21.13
CA CYS A 80 0.44 -4.28 -22.18
C CYS A 80 -0.29 -4.67 -23.46
N GLU A 81 -1.51 -4.18 -23.66
CA GLU A 81 -2.06 -4.02 -25.00
C GLU A 81 -1.30 -2.89 -25.70
N CYS A 82 -0.07 -3.18 -26.10
CA CYS A 82 0.58 -2.52 -27.22
C CYS A 82 0.64 -3.53 -28.36
N VAL A 83 -0.55 -3.86 -28.90
CA VAL A 83 -0.65 -4.47 -30.22
C VAL A 83 -0.29 -3.38 -31.23
N PHE A 84 0.80 -3.58 -31.96
CA PHE A 84 1.25 -2.74 -33.07
C PHE A 84 0.76 -3.32 -34.40
#